data_AF-A0A0G3Y5J3-F1
#
_entry.id   AF-A0A0G3Y5J3-F1
#
_cell.length_a   1.000
_cell.length_b   1.000
_cell.length_c   1.000
_cell.angle_alpha   90.00
_cell.angle_beta   90.00
_cell.angle_gamma   90.00
#
_symmetry.space_group_name_H-M   'P 1'
#
loop_
_entity.id
_entity.type
_entity.pdbx_description
1 polymer ?
#
loop_
_entity_poly.entity_id
_entity_poly.type
_entity_poly.pdbx_seq_one_letter_code
_entity_poly.pdbx_strand_id
1 'polypeptide(L)'
;GNGAVLTMFIRFKSLITPTSLLLINLAVSDLGLILLGFPFSSSSSFHGRWLFGEGGCQWYAFMGFLFGSAHIGTLALLALDRYLIACRISLRSKLNYRRYCQMLAAVWGYAFFWAAMPLFGWGRYGLEPSITTCTIDWQHNDSSYKSFLLVYFVLGFMVPLTIITVCYCAIARRVRKNTATRQRGVIHDQWSNERSITSMSFVLIIAFVLAWSPYAVLCLWTIFAPPETVPPILTLIPPLFAKASTVFNPFIYFLSNPRLRKGILATLLC
;
A
#
# COMPACT_ATOMS: atom_id res chain seq x y z
N GLY A 1 5.41 -15.89 -0.46
CA GLY A 1 5.02 -14.84 -1.42
C GLY A 1 6.02 -13.69 -1.42
N ASN A 2 5.79 -12.64 -0.63
CA ASN A 2 6.62 -11.42 -0.63
C ASN A 2 8.10 -11.67 -0.31
N GLY A 3 8.40 -12.62 0.59
CA GLY A 3 9.79 -13.06 0.85
C GLY A 3 10.49 -13.58 -0.41
N ALA A 4 9.82 -14.41 -1.22
CA ALA A 4 10.38 -14.93 -2.47
C ALA A 4 10.64 -13.82 -3.51
N VAL A 5 9.80 -12.78 -3.53
CA VAL A 5 10.00 -11.60 -4.38
C VAL A 5 11.27 -10.85 -3.96
N LEU A 6 11.49 -10.65 -2.66
CA LEU A 6 12.73 -10.03 -2.16
C LEU A 6 13.96 -10.90 -2.45
N THR A 7 13.88 -12.20 -2.18
CA THR A 7 14.96 -13.15 -2.47
C THR A 7 15.32 -13.13 -3.95
N MET A 8 14.33 -13.07 -4.85
CA MET A 8 14.57 -12.92 -6.28
C MET A 8 15.37 -11.65 -6.59
N PHE A 9 15.00 -10.48 -6.04
CA PHE A 9 15.75 -9.24 -6.28
C PHE A 9 17.17 -9.30 -5.73
N ILE A 10 17.39 -9.97 -4.60
CA ILE A 10 18.72 -10.18 -4.01
C ILE A 10 19.57 -11.10 -4.90
N ARG A 11 18.99 -12.19 -5.40
CA ARG A 11 19.67 -13.20 -6.22
C ARG A 11 19.97 -12.70 -7.63
N PHE A 12 19.02 -12.01 -8.25
CA PHE A 12 19.11 -11.53 -9.63
C PHE A 12 19.28 -10.03 -9.68
N LYS A 13 20.49 -9.54 -9.36
CA LYS A 13 20.82 -8.11 -9.37
C LYS A 13 20.56 -7.41 -10.71
N SER A 14 20.55 -8.14 -11.82
CA SER A 14 20.18 -7.63 -13.15
C SER A 14 18.73 -7.16 -13.26
N LEU A 15 17.85 -7.58 -12.35
CA LEU A 15 16.46 -7.12 -12.25
C LEU A 15 16.33 -5.82 -11.44
N ILE A 16 17.38 -5.42 -10.72
CA ILE A 16 17.39 -4.18 -9.94
C ILE A 16 17.55 -3.00 -10.90
N THR A 17 16.47 -2.22 -10.96
CA THR A 17 16.34 -0.96 -11.68
C THR A 17 15.78 0.10 -10.74
N PRO A 18 15.89 1.40 -11.06
CA PRO A 18 15.34 2.47 -10.22
C PRO A 18 13.83 2.27 -9.92
N THR A 19 13.02 1.91 -10.92
CA THR A 19 11.61 1.57 -10.71
C THR A 19 11.41 0.37 -9.79
N SER A 20 12.22 -0.69 -9.94
CA SER A 20 12.04 -1.89 -9.13
C SER A 20 12.25 -1.64 -7.63
N LEU A 21 12.94 -0.57 -7.24
CA LEU A 21 13.03 -0.15 -5.83
C LEU A 21 11.65 0.09 -5.22
N LEU A 22 10.68 0.59 -6.00
CA LEU A 22 9.31 0.77 -5.53
C LEU A 22 8.61 -0.57 -5.28
N LEU A 23 8.87 -1.57 -6.11
CA LEU A 23 8.32 -2.93 -5.94
C LEU A 23 8.96 -3.65 -4.75
N ILE A 24 10.27 -3.46 -4.57
CA ILE A 24 11.00 -3.94 -3.38
C ILE A 24 10.41 -3.29 -2.13
N ASN A 25 10.22 -1.97 -2.12
CA ASN A 25 9.62 -1.26 -0.98
C ASN A 25 8.20 -1.76 -0.69
N LEU A 26 7.41 -2.02 -1.72
CA LEU A 26 6.05 -2.57 -1.57
C LEU A 26 6.08 -3.96 -0.90
N ALA A 27 6.98 -4.84 -1.34
CA ALA A 27 7.17 -6.16 -0.72
C ALA A 27 7.72 -6.07 0.72
N VAL A 28 8.58 -5.09 1.02
CA VAL A 28 9.06 -4.81 2.38
C VAL A 28 7.89 -4.34 3.26
N SER A 29 7.05 -3.44 2.79
CA SER A 29 5.88 -2.97 3.54
C SER A 29 4.85 -4.08 3.79
N ASP A 30 4.61 -4.93 2.78
CA ASP A 30 3.76 -6.11 2.94
C ASP A 30 4.31 -7.08 4.00
N LEU A 31 5.62 -7.35 3.98
CA LEU A 31 6.25 -8.20 4.99
C LEU A 31 6.22 -7.56 6.38
N GLY A 32 6.37 -6.24 6.49
CA GLY A 32 6.21 -5.53 7.75
C GLY A 32 4.83 -5.75 8.35
N LEU A 33 3.76 -5.55 7.55
CA LEU A 33 2.38 -5.84 7.97
C LEU A 33 2.18 -7.31 8.36
N ILE A 34 2.78 -8.24 7.62
CA ILE A 34 2.63 -9.67 7.87
C ILE A 34 3.39 -10.08 9.14
N LEU A 35 4.69 -9.82 9.20
CA LEU A 35 5.57 -10.33 10.27
C LEU A 35 5.35 -9.61 11.60
N LEU A 36 5.01 -8.32 11.57
CA LEU A 36 4.83 -7.52 12.79
C LEU A 36 3.35 -7.40 13.19
N GLY A 37 2.42 -7.77 12.31
CA GLY A 37 0.99 -7.81 12.60
C GLY A 37 0.49 -9.21 12.92
N PHE A 38 0.55 -10.13 11.95
CA PHE A 38 -0.18 -11.40 12.01
C PHE A 38 0.15 -12.26 13.25
N PRO A 39 1.42 -12.43 13.67
CA PRO A 39 1.71 -13.24 14.86
C PRO A 39 0.97 -12.74 16.13
N PHE A 40 0.85 -11.42 16.28
CA PHE A 40 0.19 -10.80 17.43
C PHE A 40 -1.33 -10.90 17.34
N SER A 41 -1.90 -10.63 16.16
CA SER A 41 -3.35 -10.72 15.95
C SER A 41 -3.85 -12.16 15.99
N SER A 42 -3.10 -13.10 15.42
CA SER A 42 -3.48 -14.52 15.38
C SER A 42 -3.41 -15.15 16.77
N SER A 43 -2.33 -14.94 17.52
CA SER A 43 -2.23 -15.46 18.89
C SER A 43 -3.34 -14.91 19.79
N SER A 44 -3.64 -13.61 19.70
CA SER A 44 -4.75 -12.98 20.42
C SER A 44 -6.12 -13.53 19.98
N SER A 45 -6.31 -13.76 18.67
CA SER A 45 -7.55 -14.31 18.13
C SER A 45 -7.81 -15.75 18.59
N PHE A 46 -6.78 -16.61 18.68
CA PHE A 46 -6.93 -17.96 19.22
C PHE A 46 -7.35 -17.98 20.70
N HIS A 47 -7.02 -16.93 21.45
CA HIS A 47 -7.37 -16.80 22.87
C HIS A 47 -8.61 -15.94 23.11
N GLY A 48 -9.22 -15.38 22.06
CA GLY A 48 -10.38 -14.49 22.15
C GLY A 48 -10.13 -13.18 22.91
N ARG A 49 -8.87 -12.79 23.12
CA ARG A 49 -8.49 -11.56 23.82
C ARG A 49 -7.09 -11.10 23.43
N TRP A 50 -6.82 -9.81 23.57
CA TRP A 50 -5.48 -9.25 23.39
C TRP A 50 -4.50 -9.75 24.47
N LEU A 51 -3.34 -10.26 24.03
CA LEU A 51 -2.36 -10.90 24.92
C LEU A 51 -1.17 -10.01 25.29
N PHE A 52 -0.91 -8.93 24.56
CA PHE A 52 0.36 -8.20 24.61
C PHE A 52 0.31 -6.90 25.42
N GLY A 53 -0.74 -6.72 26.24
CA GLY A 53 -0.94 -5.53 27.06
C GLY A 53 -1.05 -4.23 26.25
N GLU A 54 -1.06 -3.10 26.95
CA GLU A 54 -1.22 -1.78 26.32
C GLU A 54 -0.01 -1.40 25.44
N GLY A 55 1.22 -1.63 25.91
CA GLY A 55 2.43 -1.34 25.13
C GLY A 55 2.50 -2.11 23.82
N GLY A 56 2.15 -3.41 23.84
CA GLY A 56 2.05 -4.21 22.62
C GLY A 56 0.92 -3.73 21.70
N CYS A 57 -0.18 -3.24 22.26
CA CYS A 57 -1.31 -2.70 21.49
C CYS A 57 -0.92 -1.44 20.72
N GLN A 58 -0.26 -0.49 21.39
CA GLN A 58 0.27 0.71 20.78
C GLN A 58 1.30 0.39 19.70
N TRP A 59 2.23 -0.54 19.97
CA TRP A 59 3.23 -0.97 19.01
C TRP A 59 2.60 -1.63 17.77
N TYR A 60 1.64 -2.54 17.96
CA TYR A 60 0.93 -3.21 16.86
C TYR A 60 0.20 -2.20 15.97
N ALA A 61 -0.53 -1.26 16.58
CA ALA A 61 -1.27 -0.25 15.84
C ALA A 61 -0.33 0.72 15.12
N PHE A 62 0.75 1.16 15.78
CA PHE A 62 1.81 1.97 15.18
C PHE A 62 2.41 1.30 13.93
N MET A 63 2.81 0.02 14.04
CA MET A 63 3.36 -0.72 12.91
C MET A 63 2.33 -0.87 11.78
N GLY A 64 1.07 -1.13 12.13
CA GLY A 64 -0.02 -1.18 11.16
C GLY A 64 -0.17 0.12 10.36
N PHE A 65 -0.17 1.28 11.03
CA PHE A 65 -0.24 2.59 10.40
C PHE A 65 1.02 2.93 9.61
N LEU A 66 2.20 2.62 10.14
CA LEU A 66 3.49 2.88 9.49
C LEU A 66 3.58 2.12 8.16
N PHE A 67 3.45 0.80 8.19
CA PHE A 67 3.58 0.00 6.98
C PHE A 67 2.39 0.17 6.03
N GLY A 68 1.17 0.39 6.55
CA GLY A 68 0.00 0.69 5.73
C GLY A 68 0.12 2.02 4.99
N SER A 69 0.57 3.08 5.67
CA SER A 69 0.83 4.39 5.06
C SER A 69 1.97 4.35 4.06
N ALA A 70 3.06 3.64 4.40
CA ALA A 70 4.18 3.43 3.48
C ALA A 70 3.73 2.66 2.23
N HIS A 71 2.83 1.69 2.38
CA HIS A 71 2.26 0.89 1.28
C HIS A 71 1.47 1.75 0.30
N ILE A 72 0.44 2.47 0.76
CA ILE A 72 -0.37 3.33 -0.11
C ILE A 72 0.46 4.47 -0.71
N GLY A 73 1.40 5.05 0.05
CA GLY A 73 2.34 6.05 -0.43
C GLY A 73 3.23 5.51 -1.56
N THR A 74 3.68 4.26 -1.44
CA THR A 74 4.45 3.57 -2.48
C THR A 74 3.62 3.30 -3.73
N LEU A 75 2.35 2.92 -3.59
CA LEU A 75 1.43 2.74 -4.72
C LEU A 75 1.18 4.05 -5.47
N ALA A 76 1.00 5.16 -4.75
CA ALA A 76 0.90 6.49 -5.35
C ALA A 76 2.19 6.90 -6.08
N LEU A 77 3.33 6.60 -5.48
CA LEU A 77 4.64 6.85 -6.07
C LEU A 77 4.87 6.00 -7.34
N LEU A 78 4.42 4.75 -7.32
CA LEU A 78 4.46 3.84 -8.47
C LEU A 78 3.58 4.37 -9.60
N ALA A 79 2.38 4.86 -9.32
CA ALA A 79 1.53 5.50 -10.32
C ALA A 79 2.19 6.74 -10.94
N LEU A 80 2.83 7.58 -10.12
CA LEU A 80 3.57 8.75 -10.57
C LEU A 80 4.77 8.35 -11.44
N ASP A 81 5.56 7.36 -11.03
CA ASP A 81 6.67 6.81 -11.80
C ASP A 81 6.22 6.33 -13.19
N ARG A 82 5.14 5.54 -13.25
CA ARG A 82 4.56 5.08 -14.52
C ARG A 82 4.11 6.25 -15.38
N TYR A 83 3.49 7.28 -14.79
CA TYR A 83 3.09 8.48 -15.50
C TYR A 83 4.31 9.24 -16.07
N LEU A 84 5.37 9.42 -15.28
CA LEU A 84 6.57 10.14 -15.73
C LEU A 84 7.23 9.43 -16.92
N ILE A 85 7.34 8.10 -16.86
CA ILE A 85 7.92 7.30 -17.95
C ILE A 85 7.03 7.32 -19.20
N ALA A 86 5.71 7.25 -19.05
CA ALA A 86 4.74 7.20 -20.15
C ALA A 86 4.51 8.55 -20.83
N CYS A 87 4.39 9.62 -20.04
CA CYS A 87 3.86 10.90 -20.47
C CYS A 87 4.89 12.03 -20.44
N ARG A 88 5.98 11.91 -19.67
CA ARG A 88 6.98 12.96 -19.45
C ARG A 88 8.41 12.47 -19.73
N ILE A 89 8.65 12.09 -20.99
CA ILE A 89 9.93 11.53 -21.45
C ILE A 89 11.13 12.42 -21.09
N SER A 90 11.00 13.74 -21.12
CA SER A 90 12.08 14.69 -20.76
C SER A 90 12.51 14.62 -19.30
N LEU A 91 11.64 14.15 -18.40
CA LEU A 91 11.96 13.97 -16.99
C LEU A 91 12.52 12.57 -16.69
N ARG A 92 12.34 11.61 -17.60
CA ARG A 92 12.79 10.21 -17.44
C ARG A 92 14.30 10.12 -17.21
N SER A 93 15.09 10.90 -17.95
CA SER A 93 16.56 10.91 -17.82
C SER A 93 17.03 11.39 -16.44
N LYS A 94 16.18 12.12 -15.72
CA LYS A 94 16.49 12.62 -14.38
C LYS A 94 16.14 11.61 -13.28
N LEU A 95 15.38 10.55 -13.59
CA LEU A 95 15.00 9.50 -12.65
C LEU A 95 16.17 8.52 -12.46
N ASN A 96 16.94 8.74 -11.41
CA ASN A 96 18.06 7.88 -11.01
C ASN A 96 17.83 7.32 -9.60
N TYR A 97 18.65 6.34 -9.21
CA TYR A 97 18.56 5.68 -7.89
C TYR A 97 18.46 6.67 -6.72
N ARG A 98 19.27 7.74 -6.73
CA ARG A 98 19.23 8.76 -5.66
C ARG A 98 17.87 9.40 -5.51
N ARG A 99 17.19 9.74 -6.61
CA ARG A 99 15.85 10.32 -6.57
C ARG A 99 14.81 9.34 -6.05
N TYR A 100 14.85 8.07 -6.45
CA TYR A 100 13.93 7.07 -5.89
C TYR A 100 14.16 6.88 -4.39
N CYS A 101 15.41 6.85 -3.93
CA CYS A 101 15.71 6.79 -2.49
C CYS A 101 15.17 8.02 -1.74
N GLN A 102 15.29 9.23 -2.31
CA GLN A 102 14.72 10.45 -1.72
C GLN A 102 13.19 10.40 -1.68
N MET A 103 12.55 9.93 -2.75
CA MET A 103 11.10 9.78 -2.83
C MET A 103 10.59 8.74 -1.82
N LEU A 104 11.30 7.61 -1.67
CA LEU A 104 10.98 6.59 -0.66
C LEU A 104 11.20 7.11 0.76
N ALA A 105 12.28 7.86 1.01
CA ALA A 105 12.50 8.49 2.30
C ALA A 105 11.36 9.46 2.66
N ALA A 106 10.84 10.20 1.69
CA ALA A 106 9.66 11.05 1.89
C ALA A 106 8.40 10.23 2.21
N VAL A 107 8.19 9.09 1.53
CA VAL A 107 7.07 8.16 1.82
C VAL A 107 7.17 7.60 3.24
N TRP A 108 8.36 7.20 3.68
CA TRP A 108 8.57 6.69 5.04
C TRP A 108 8.43 7.78 6.10
N GLY A 109 8.94 8.98 5.84
CA GLY A 109 8.75 10.13 6.74
C GLY A 109 7.27 10.50 6.87
N TYR A 110 6.53 10.49 5.77
CA TYR A 110 5.08 10.67 5.74
C TYR A 110 4.35 9.58 6.55
N ALA A 111 4.72 8.31 6.34
CA ALA A 111 4.13 7.18 7.04
C ALA A 111 4.41 7.23 8.55
N PHE A 112 5.64 7.55 8.92
CA PHE A 112 6.06 7.71 10.31
C PHE A 112 5.31 8.85 10.99
N PHE A 113 5.14 10.00 10.31
CA PHE A 113 4.37 11.11 10.83
C PHE A 113 2.97 10.65 11.26
N TRP A 114 2.21 10.01 10.36
CA TRP A 114 0.86 9.56 10.67
C TRP A 114 0.79 8.45 11.72
N ALA A 115 1.75 7.53 11.72
CA ALA A 115 1.81 6.48 12.74
C ALA A 115 2.17 7.04 14.13
N ALA A 116 2.97 8.11 14.19
CA ALA A 116 3.43 8.66 15.45
C ALA A 116 2.40 9.59 16.12
N MET A 117 1.53 10.28 15.35
CA MET A 117 0.59 11.26 15.92
C MET A 117 -0.31 10.71 17.05
N PRO A 118 -0.90 9.49 16.96
CA PRO A 118 -1.69 8.92 18.06
C PRO A 118 -0.88 8.63 19.32
N LEU A 119 0.44 8.45 19.21
CA LEU A 119 1.33 8.29 20.37
C LEU A 119 1.60 9.62 21.08
N PHE A 120 1.44 10.75 20.38
CA PHE A 120 1.57 12.10 20.92
C PHE A 120 0.23 12.74 21.32
N GLY A 121 -0.86 11.98 21.28
CA GLY A 121 -2.19 12.40 21.76
C GLY A 121 -3.11 13.00 20.71
N TRP A 122 -2.70 13.04 19.42
CA TRP A 122 -3.64 13.35 18.33
C TRP A 122 -4.22 12.06 17.76
N GLY A 123 -5.42 11.72 18.24
CA GLY A 123 -5.94 10.36 18.27
C GLY A 123 -5.37 9.56 19.45
N ARG A 124 -5.69 8.27 19.50
CA ARG A 124 -5.16 7.32 20.48
C ARG A 124 -5.20 5.92 19.89
N TYR A 125 -4.23 5.07 20.21
CA TYR A 125 -4.31 3.64 19.90
C TYR A 125 -5.02 2.86 21.00
N GLY A 126 -5.89 1.94 20.61
CA GLY A 126 -6.69 1.11 21.50
C GLY A 126 -7.15 -0.18 20.84
N LEU A 127 -7.95 -0.95 21.57
CA LEU A 127 -8.50 -2.20 21.08
C LEU A 127 -9.58 -1.96 20.02
N GLU A 128 -9.50 -2.74 18.95
CA GLU A 128 -10.57 -2.86 17.96
C GLU A 128 -11.78 -3.59 18.60
N PRO A 129 -13.02 -3.45 18.09
CA PRO A 129 -14.18 -4.11 18.70
C PRO A 129 -14.05 -5.63 18.82
N SER A 130 -13.21 -6.24 17.98
CA SER A 130 -12.85 -7.66 18.01
C SER A 130 -12.07 -8.07 19.25
N ILE A 131 -11.56 -7.12 20.05
CA ILE A 131 -10.70 -7.28 21.23
C ILE A 131 -9.42 -8.10 21.02
N THR A 132 -9.07 -8.43 19.78
CA THR A 132 -7.92 -9.27 19.41
C THR A 132 -6.90 -8.54 18.54
N THR A 133 -7.20 -7.31 18.15
CA THR A 133 -6.38 -6.42 17.34
C THR A 133 -6.42 -5.01 17.92
N CYS A 134 -5.42 -4.21 17.57
CA CYS A 134 -5.36 -2.80 17.96
C CYS A 134 -5.37 -1.87 16.75
N THR A 135 -6.07 -0.75 16.89
CA THR A 135 -6.19 0.30 15.87
C THR A 135 -6.37 1.65 16.57
N ILE A 136 -6.86 2.67 15.87
CA ILE A 136 -7.27 3.91 16.51
C ILE A 136 -8.47 3.62 17.42
N ASP A 137 -8.41 4.14 18.64
CA ASP A 137 -9.40 3.94 19.69
C ASP A 137 -10.74 4.61 19.33
N TRP A 138 -11.56 3.85 18.62
CA TRP A 138 -12.92 4.19 18.20
C TRP A 138 -13.92 4.24 19.37
N GLN A 139 -13.61 3.66 20.53
CA GLN A 139 -14.50 3.69 21.71
C GLN A 139 -14.53 5.07 22.35
N HIS A 140 -13.39 5.76 22.36
CA HIS A 140 -13.28 7.14 22.80
C HIS A 140 -13.47 8.09 21.62
N ASN A 141 -14.73 8.23 21.17
CA ASN A 141 -15.12 9.06 20.01
C ASN A 141 -15.07 10.58 20.31
N ASP A 142 -13.95 11.05 20.86
CA ASP A 142 -13.70 12.44 21.21
C ASP A 142 -13.30 13.30 20.00
N SER A 143 -13.08 14.60 20.21
CA SER A 143 -12.68 15.51 19.13
C SER A 143 -11.30 15.16 18.54
N SER A 144 -10.39 14.61 19.35
CA SER A 144 -9.06 14.19 18.90
C SER A 144 -9.15 13.01 17.93
N TYR A 145 -9.92 11.98 18.28
CA TYR A 145 -10.24 10.83 17.44
C TYR A 145 -10.85 11.25 16.10
N LYS A 146 -11.94 12.03 16.15
CA LYS A 146 -12.67 12.44 14.94
C LYS A 146 -11.79 13.28 14.01
N SER A 147 -11.06 14.25 14.57
CA SER A 147 -10.18 15.13 13.79
C SER A 147 -9.02 14.35 13.17
N PHE A 148 -8.34 13.49 13.93
CA PHE A 148 -7.26 12.65 13.43
C PHE A 148 -7.74 11.75 12.29
N LEU A 149 -8.83 11.01 12.51
CA LEU A 149 -9.33 10.04 11.54
C LEU A 149 -9.84 10.72 10.26
N LEU A 150 -10.52 11.86 10.36
CA LEU A 150 -10.97 12.63 9.21
C LEU A 150 -9.78 13.17 8.39
N VAL A 151 -8.79 13.77 9.06
CA VAL A 151 -7.61 14.31 8.37
C VAL A 151 -6.79 13.18 7.74
N TYR A 152 -6.59 12.06 8.46
CA TYR A 152 -5.91 10.89 7.93
C TYR A 152 -6.69 10.24 6.78
N PHE A 153 -8.02 10.22 6.81
CA PHE A 153 -8.81 9.75 5.68
C PHE A 153 -8.59 10.62 4.42
N VAL A 154 -8.58 11.95 4.58
CA VAL A 154 -8.36 12.86 3.45
C VAL A 154 -6.92 12.77 2.93
N LEU A 155 -5.94 12.93 3.81
CA LEU A 155 -4.53 13.00 3.42
C LEU A 155 -3.90 11.61 3.22
N GLY A 156 -4.20 10.67 4.11
CA GLY A 156 -3.74 9.28 4.12
C GLY A 156 -4.36 8.38 3.06
N PHE A 157 -5.58 8.66 2.60
CA PHE A 157 -6.28 7.82 1.63
C PHE A 157 -6.70 8.58 0.37
N MET A 158 -7.50 9.65 0.49
CA MET A 158 -8.07 10.33 -0.69
C MET A 158 -7.04 11.05 -1.56
N VAL A 159 -6.03 11.68 -0.98
CA VAL A 159 -4.95 12.34 -1.75
C VAL A 159 -4.14 11.30 -2.57
N PRO A 160 -3.63 10.20 -1.98
CA PRO A 160 -3.00 9.12 -2.75
C PRO A 160 -3.88 8.58 -3.89
N LEU A 161 -5.17 8.33 -3.62
CA LEU A 161 -6.11 7.86 -4.64
C LEU A 161 -6.31 8.86 -5.77
N THR A 162 -6.36 10.15 -5.45
CA THR A 162 -6.50 11.20 -6.46
C THR A 162 -5.25 11.25 -7.35
N ILE A 163 -4.05 11.22 -6.76
CA ILE A 163 -2.78 11.18 -7.50
C ILE A 163 -2.75 9.98 -8.45
N ILE A 164 -3.08 8.80 -7.94
CA ILE A 164 -3.17 7.55 -8.70
C ILE A 164 -4.12 7.71 -9.89
N THR A 165 -5.34 8.19 -9.63
CA THR A 165 -6.39 8.33 -10.64
C THR A 165 -5.96 9.28 -11.74
N VAL A 166 -5.45 10.46 -11.38
CA VAL A 166 -4.96 11.47 -12.35
C VAL A 166 -3.83 10.90 -13.20
N CYS A 167 -2.87 10.20 -12.60
CA CYS A 167 -1.74 9.58 -13.30
C CYS A 167 -2.22 8.55 -14.34
N TYR A 168 -3.10 7.63 -13.95
CA TYR A 168 -3.62 6.59 -14.85
C TYR A 168 -4.57 7.11 -15.91
N CYS A 169 -5.40 8.10 -15.60
CA CYS A 169 -6.21 8.80 -16.61
C CYS A 169 -5.31 9.46 -17.66
N ALA A 170 -4.21 10.11 -17.25
CA ALA A 170 -3.28 10.74 -18.17
C ALA A 170 -2.54 9.71 -19.04
N ILE A 171 -2.12 8.58 -18.46
CA ILE A 171 -1.54 7.45 -19.20
C ILE A 171 -2.54 6.93 -20.26
N ALA A 172 -3.78 6.67 -19.86
CA ALA A 172 -4.81 6.17 -20.77
C ALA A 172 -5.07 7.13 -21.94
N ARG A 173 -5.14 8.44 -21.67
CA ARG A 173 -5.27 9.48 -22.71
C ARG A 173 -4.07 9.47 -23.67
N ARG A 174 -2.84 9.36 -23.15
CA ARG A 174 -1.62 9.30 -23.96
C ARG A 174 -1.59 8.08 -24.87
N VAL A 175 -1.96 6.92 -24.36
CA VAL A 175 -2.04 5.67 -25.14
C VAL A 175 -3.08 5.79 -26.26
N ARG A 176 -4.29 6.27 -25.95
CA ARG A 176 -5.35 6.48 -26.96
C ARG A 176 -4.91 7.43 -28.07
N LYS A 177 -4.28 8.55 -27.73
CA LYS A 177 -3.77 9.53 -28.71
C LYS A 177 -2.74 8.89 -29.65
N ASN A 178 -1.77 8.15 -29.12
CA ASN A 178 -0.72 7.53 -29.91
C ASN A 178 -1.28 6.48 -30.90
N THR A 179 -2.27 5.68 -30.47
CA THR A 179 -2.97 4.72 -31.34
C THR A 179 -3.73 5.43 -32.47
N ALA A 180 -4.39 6.55 -32.18
CA ALA A 180 -5.13 7.33 -33.17
C ALA A 180 -4.21 7.99 -34.22
N THR A 181 -3.04 8.49 -33.81
CA THR A 181 -2.10 9.19 -34.73
C THR A 181 -1.18 8.28 -35.55
N ARG A 182 -1.31 6.94 -35.47
CA ARG A 182 -0.51 5.94 -36.23
C ARG A 182 1.03 6.12 -36.16
N GLN A 183 1.57 6.88 -35.20
CA GLN A 183 3.01 7.08 -34.98
C GLN A 183 3.64 5.80 -34.42
N ARG A 184 3.94 4.84 -35.30
CA ARG A 184 4.41 3.47 -34.97
C ARG A 184 5.92 3.33 -34.74
N GLY A 185 6.75 4.34 -35.02
CA GLY A 185 8.17 4.10 -35.32
C GLY A 185 9.17 3.93 -34.16
N VAL A 186 8.96 4.51 -32.97
CA VAL A 186 9.95 4.45 -31.86
C VAL A 186 9.28 4.38 -30.48
N ILE A 187 8.19 5.12 -30.29
CA ILE A 187 7.42 5.16 -29.03
C ILE A 187 6.67 3.84 -28.81
N HIS A 188 6.28 3.13 -29.87
CA HIS A 188 5.54 1.87 -29.79
C HIS A 188 6.38 0.73 -29.17
N ASP A 189 7.63 0.57 -29.62
CA ASP A 189 8.55 -0.44 -29.07
C ASP A 189 8.96 -0.14 -27.63
N GLN A 190 9.18 1.14 -27.30
CA GLN A 190 9.48 1.55 -25.92
C GLN A 190 8.27 1.36 -24.98
N TRP A 191 7.04 1.59 -25.46
CA TRP A 191 5.81 1.35 -24.69
C TRP A 191 5.56 -0.14 -24.45
N SER A 192 5.87 -1.00 -25.42
CA SER A 192 5.71 -2.46 -25.30
C SER A 192 6.48 -2.99 -24.09
N ASN A 193 7.72 -2.50 -23.88
CA ASN A 193 8.58 -2.88 -22.77
C ASN A 193 8.07 -2.43 -21.38
N GLU A 194 7.38 -1.29 -21.31
CA GLU A 194 6.87 -0.72 -20.04
C GLU A 194 5.41 -1.10 -19.74
N ARG A 195 4.70 -1.68 -20.72
CA ARG A 195 3.28 -2.03 -20.63
C ARG A 195 3.02 -3.03 -19.51
N SER A 196 3.83 -4.08 -19.39
CA SER A 196 3.66 -5.09 -18.34
C SER A 196 3.78 -4.49 -16.94
N ILE A 197 4.75 -3.58 -16.72
CA ILE A 197 4.96 -2.93 -15.42
C ILE A 197 3.81 -1.97 -15.12
N THR A 198 3.38 -1.17 -16.10
CA THR A 198 2.24 -0.25 -15.95
C THR A 198 0.93 -0.99 -15.66
N SER A 199 0.68 -2.09 -16.38
CA SER A 199 -0.47 -2.96 -16.19
C SER A 199 -0.46 -3.62 -14.81
N MET A 200 0.68 -4.18 -14.40
CA MET A 200 0.87 -4.74 -13.07
C MET A 200 0.59 -3.71 -11.98
N SER A 201 1.17 -2.51 -12.12
CA SER A 201 0.98 -1.40 -11.19
C SER A 201 -0.49 -1.01 -11.07
N PHE A 202 -1.23 -1.01 -12.19
CA PHE A 202 -2.66 -0.73 -12.20
C PHE A 202 -3.46 -1.81 -11.44
N VAL A 203 -3.14 -3.08 -11.66
CA VAL A 203 -3.80 -4.20 -10.96
C VAL A 203 -3.53 -4.16 -9.45
N LEU A 204 -2.30 -3.88 -9.02
CA LEU A 204 -1.96 -3.71 -7.61
C LEU A 204 -2.79 -2.61 -6.95
N ILE A 205 -2.93 -1.48 -7.65
CA ILE A 205 -3.70 -0.34 -7.17
C ILE A 205 -5.18 -0.71 -7.02
N ILE A 206 -5.79 -1.32 -8.04
CA ILE A 206 -7.20 -1.72 -7.97
C ILE A 206 -7.42 -2.73 -6.84
N ALA A 207 -6.53 -3.72 -6.70
CA ALA A 207 -6.60 -4.69 -5.61
C ALA A 207 -6.53 -4.00 -4.24
N PHE A 208 -5.64 -3.03 -4.07
CA PHE A 208 -5.53 -2.25 -2.85
C PHE A 208 -6.81 -1.44 -2.57
N VAL A 209 -7.32 -0.69 -3.54
CA VAL A 209 -8.54 0.12 -3.36
C VAL A 209 -9.72 -0.77 -2.96
N LEU A 210 -9.92 -1.89 -3.66
CA LEU A 210 -11.01 -2.81 -3.36
C LEU A 210 -10.89 -3.43 -1.96
N ALA A 211 -9.66 -3.74 -1.54
CA ALA A 211 -9.44 -4.35 -0.22
C ALA A 211 -9.58 -3.35 0.94
N TRP A 212 -9.13 -2.11 0.75
CA TRP A 212 -9.08 -1.12 1.82
C TRP A 212 -10.32 -0.23 1.90
N SER A 213 -11.08 -0.07 0.81
CA SER A 213 -12.29 0.78 0.81
C SER A 213 -13.34 0.36 1.83
N PRO A 214 -13.66 -0.94 2.03
CA PRO A 214 -14.62 -1.35 3.06
C PRO A 214 -14.19 -0.89 4.47
N TYR A 215 -12.89 -0.98 4.77
CA TYR A 215 -12.37 -0.53 6.07
C TYR A 215 -12.37 0.99 6.20
N ALA A 216 -12.04 1.71 5.12
CA ALA A 216 -12.13 3.16 5.07
C ALA A 216 -13.56 3.67 5.31
N VAL A 217 -14.57 3.03 4.70
CA VAL A 217 -16.00 3.34 4.90
C VAL A 217 -16.42 3.05 6.33
N LEU A 218 -15.99 1.93 6.90
CA LEU A 218 -16.22 1.60 8.31
C LEU A 218 -15.64 2.67 9.24
N CYS A 219 -14.39 3.07 9.01
CA CYS A 219 -13.74 4.12 9.80
C CYS A 219 -14.52 5.44 9.73
N LEU A 220 -14.96 5.85 8.53
CA LEU A 220 -15.81 7.04 8.38
C LEU A 220 -17.14 6.90 9.12
N TRP A 221 -17.79 5.73 9.08
CA TRP A 221 -19.04 5.49 9.80
C TRP A 221 -18.89 5.81 11.28
N THR A 222 -17.81 5.35 11.92
CA THR A 222 -17.57 5.58 13.36
C THR A 222 -17.33 7.05 13.74
N ILE A 223 -17.05 7.93 12.76
CA ILE A 223 -16.94 9.38 12.99
C ILE A 223 -18.33 9.99 13.16
N PHE A 224 -19.28 9.57 12.32
CA PHE A 224 -20.60 10.19 12.19
C PHE A 224 -21.69 9.48 13.00
N ALA A 225 -21.49 8.22 13.36
CA ALA A 225 -22.42 7.45 14.15
C ALA A 225 -21.73 6.80 15.36
N PRO A 226 -22.48 6.56 16.45
CA PRO A 226 -21.93 5.90 17.63
C PRO A 226 -21.38 4.50 17.30
N PRO A 227 -20.23 4.11 17.89
CA PRO A 227 -19.67 2.75 17.89
C PRO A 227 -20.69 1.60 17.94
N GLU A 228 -21.71 1.74 18.78
CA GLU A 228 -22.72 0.71 19.08
C GLU A 228 -23.64 0.43 17.89
N THR A 229 -23.70 1.33 16.91
CA THR A 229 -24.49 1.15 15.69
C THR A 229 -23.83 0.23 14.67
N VAL A 230 -22.55 -0.10 14.85
CA VAL A 230 -21.78 -0.92 13.91
C VAL A 230 -22.04 -2.41 14.17
N PRO A 231 -22.58 -3.17 13.19
CA PRO A 231 -22.75 -4.61 13.31
C PRO A 231 -21.43 -5.34 13.62
N PRO A 232 -21.41 -6.34 14.52
CA PRO A 232 -20.18 -7.07 14.87
C PRO A 232 -19.46 -7.71 13.68
N ILE A 233 -20.16 -8.09 12.62
CA ILE A 233 -19.51 -8.63 11.42
C ILE A 233 -18.68 -7.57 10.68
N LEU A 234 -19.14 -6.32 10.70
CA LEU A 234 -18.46 -5.20 10.05
C LEU A 234 -17.26 -4.68 10.86
N THR A 235 -17.14 -5.07 12.12
CA THR A 235 -15.93 -4.77 12.91
C THR A 235 -14.77 -5.73 12.64
N LEU A 236 -15.06 -6.87 12.01
CA LEU A 236 -14.10 -7.95 11.77
C LEU A 236 -13.72 -8.08 10.29
N ILE A 237 -14.71 -8.19 9.41
CA ILE A 237 -14.48 -8.55 8.00
C ILE A 237 -13.71 -7.46 7.23
N PRO A 238 -14.08 -6.17 7.28
CA PRO A 238 -13.35 -5.13 6.57
C PRO A 238 -11.86 -4.99 6.97
N PRO A 239 -11.49 -4.93 8.26
CA PRO A 239 -10.08 -4.90 8.64
C PRO A 239 -9.31 -6.17 8.23
N LEU A 240 -9.92 -7.35 8.33
CA LEU A 240 -9.30 -8.60 7.87
C LEU A 240 -9.05 -8.58 6.36
N PHE A 241 -10.03 -8.13 5.58
CA PHE A 241 -9.91 -8.06 4.12
C PHE A 241 -8.82 -7.06 3.69
N ALA A 242 -8.76 -5.90 4.35
CA ALA A 242 -7.68 -4.93 4.14
C ALA A 242 -6.30 -5.54 4.43
N LYS A 243 -6.13 -6.24 5.55
CA LYS A 243 -4.85 -6.88 5.93
C LYS A 243 -4.48 -8.05 5.00
N ALA A 244 -5.46 -8.84 4.57
CA ALA A 244 -5.27 -9.95 3.64
C ALA A 244 -4.80 -9.51 2.25
N SER A 245 -5.03 -8.24 1.87
CA SER A 245 -4.63 -7.70 0.56
C SER A 245 -3.15 -7.90 0.22
N THR A 246 -2.29 -7.87 1.25
CA THR A 246 -0.83 -8.07 1.15
C THR A 246 -0.42 -9.43 0.60
N VAL A 247 -1.30 -10.43 0.70
CA VAL A 247 -1.09 -11.80 0.19
C VAL A 247 -1.21 -11.84 -1.33
N PHE A 248 -2.02 -10.96 -1.94
CA PHE A 248 -2.28 -10.99 -3.38
C PHE A 248 -1.16 -10.38 -4.22
N ASN A 249 -0.35 -9.48 -3.65
CA ASN A 249 0.69 -8.74 -4.39
C ASN A 249 1.71 -9.65 -5.10
N PRO A 250 2.29 -10.70 -4.47
CA PRO A 250 3.16 -11.66 -5.14
C PRO A 250 2.53 -12.35 -6.35
N PHE A 251 1.24 -12.71 -6.26
CA PHE A 251 0.52 -13.34 -7.37
C PHE A 251 0.34 -12.35 -8.52
N ILE A 252 0.03 -11.08 -8.21
CA ILE A 252 -0.08 -10.02 -9.21
C ILE A 252 1.27 -9.81 -9.92
N TYR A 253 2.39 -9.79 -9.19
CA TYR A 253 3.72 -9.68 -9.80
C TYR A 253 4.01 -10.85 -10.73
N PHE A 254 3.72 -12.07 -10.28
CA PHE A 254 3.94 -13.30 -11.02
C PHE A 254 3.11 -13.37 -12.31
N LEU A 255 1.83 -13.01 -12.25
CA LEU A 255 0.92 -13.09 -13.40
C LEU A 255 1.14 -11.96 -14.42
N SER A 256 1.50 -10.77 -13.94
CA SER A 256 1.49 -9.55 -14.77
C SER A 256 2.83 -9.21 -15.40
N ASN A 257 3.96 -9.69 -14.84
CA ASN A 257 5.30 -9.34 -15.32
C ASN A 257 6.14 -10.58 -15.68
N PRO A 258 6.33 -10.88 -16.97
CA PRO A 258 7.08 -12.06 -17.42
C PRO A 258 8.53 -12.11 -16.93
N ARG A 259 9.20 -10.96 -16.75
CA ARG A 259 10.58 -10.90 -16.25
C ARG A 259 10.63 -11.29 -14.76
N LEU A 260 9.73 -10.73 -13.96
CA LEU A 260 9.63 -11.08 -12.54
C LEU A 260 9.18 -12.52 -12.36
N ARG A 261 8.22 -13.00 -13.17
CA ARG A 261 7.78 -14.40 -13.17
C ARG A 261 8.95 -15.37 -13.34
N LYS A 262 9.82 -15.14 -14.34
CA LYS A 262 11.00 -15.98 -14.57
C LYS A 262 11.96 -15.95 -13.37
N GLY A 263 12.21 -14.76 -12.80
CA GLY A 263 13.04 -14.62 -11.61
C GLY A 263 12.47 -15.33 -10.38
N ILE A 264 11.16 -15.21 -10.13
CA ILE A 264 10.47 -15.88 -9.03
C ILE A 264 10.57 -17.40 -9.20
N LEU A 265 10.26 -17.94 -10.39
CA LEU A 265 10.37 -19.38 -10.65
C LEU A 265 11.79 -19.90 -10.43
N ALA A 266 12.79 -19.19 -10.96
CA ALA A 266 14.19 -19.57 -10.77
C ALA A 266 14.65 -19.49 -9.29
N THR A 267 13.98 -18.67 -8.46
CA THR A 267 14.24 -18.60 -7.02
C THR A 267 13.56 -19.72 -6.25
N LEU A 268 12.38 -20.18 -6.70
CA LEU A 268 11.62 -21.24 -6.03
C LEU A 268 12.10 -22.65 -6.41
N LEU A 269 12.66 -22.82 -7.60
CA LEU A 269 13.11 -24.10 -8.16
C LEU A 269 14.59 -24.41 -7.87
N CYS A 270 15.30 -23.52 -7.18
CA CYS A 270 16.73 -23.66 -6.86
C CYS A 270 17.01 -23.25 -5.42
#